data_AF-A0A426YD45-F1
#
_entry.id   AF-A0A426YD45-F1
#
_cell.length_a   1.000
_cell.length_b   1.000
_cell.length_c   1.000
_cell.angle_alpha   90.00
_cell.angle_beta   90.00
_cell.angle_gamma   90.00
#
_symmetry.space_group_name_H-M   'P 1'
#
loop_
_entity.id
_entity.type
_entity.pdbx_description
1 polymer ?
#
loop_
_entity_poly.entity_id
_entity_poly.type
_entity_poly.pdbx_seq_one_letter_code
_entity_poly.pdbx_strand_id
1 'polypeptide(L)'
;MRALGDYLGVKVHACVGGTSVREDQRILSSGVHVVVGTPGRVFDMLRRQSLRPDYIKMFVLDEADEMLSRGFKDQTLAITQSVIFVNTRRKVDWLTDKMRSRDHTVSATHGDMDQNTRDIIMREFRSGSSRVLITTDLLARGIDVQQVSLVINYDLPTQPENYLHRIGRSGRFGRKGVAINFVTRDDERMLFDIQRFYNVVIEELPSNVADLI
;
A
#
# COMPACT_ATOMS: atom_id res chain seq x y z
N MET A 1 15.42 -22.18 -26.24
CA MET A 1 16.08 -21.43 -25.14
C MET A 1 15.63 -22.08 -23.85
N ARG A 2 16.53 -22.64 -23.03
CA ARG A 2 16.15 -23.28 -21.75
C ARG A 2 15.96 -22.18 -20.70
N ALA A 3 14.87 -22.25 -19.94
CA ALA A 3 14.57 -21.30 -18.88
C ALA A 3 15.32 -21.68 -17.59
N LEU A 4 15.49 -20.73 -16.66
CA LEU A 4 16.19 -20.97 -15.39
C LEU A 4 15.60 -22.16 -14.60
N GLY A 5 14.27 -22.33 -14.67
CA GLY A 5 13.56 -23.42 -14.01
C GLY A 5 13.93 -24.83 -14.50
N ASP A 6 14.34 -24.97 -15.76
CA ASP A 6 14.70 -26.26 -16.37
C ASP A 6 15.98 -26.87 -15.75
N TYR A 7 16.84 -26.02 -15.20
CA TYR A 7 18.11 -26.42 -14.58
C TYR A 7 17.99 -26.72 -13.08
N LEU A 8 16.92 -26.23 -12.45
CA LEU A 8 16.72 -26.27 -11.00
C LEU A 8 15.61 -27.23 -10.57
N GLY A 9 14.88 -27.83 -11.51
CA GLY A 9 13.72 -28.70 -11.21
C GLY A 9 12.55 -27.95 -10.58
N VAL A 10 12.48 -26.63 -10.79
CA VAL A 10 11.45 -25.76 -10.18
C VAL A 10 10.14 -25.93 -10.93
N LYS A 11 9.17 -26.58 -10.28
CA LYS A 11 7.77 -26.61 -10.71
C LYS A 11 7.11 -25.23 -10.60
N VAL A 12 6.75 -24.64 -11.73
CA VAL A 12 6.02 -23.36 -11.84
C VAL A 12 4.63 -23.63 -12.41
N HIS A 13 3.60 -22.99 -11.86
CA HIS A 13 2.23 -23.07 -12.40
C HIS A 13 1.63 -21.68 -12.65
N ALA A 14 0.85 -21.57 -13.73
CA ALA A 14 0.20 -20.33 -14.12
C ALA A 14 -1.30 -20.35 -13.77
N CYS A 15 -1.71 -19.51 -12.82
CA CYS A 15 -3.10 -19.35 -12.38
C CYS A 15 -3.75 -18.14 -13.07
N VAL A 16 -4.25 -18.33 -14.29
CA VAL A 16 -4.85 -17.27 -15.11
C VAL A 16 -6.31 -17.53 -15.43
N GLY A 17 -7.10 -16.45 -15.61
CA GLY A 17 -8.48 -16.57 -16.07
C GLY A 17 -8.62 -17.23 -17.44
N GLY A 18 -9.76 -17.87 -17.72
CA GLY A 18 -10.03 -18.54 -19.00
C GLY A 18 -9.57 -20.01 -19.09
N THR A 19 -8.83 -20.52 -18.10
CA THR A 19 -8.42 -21.93 -18.02
C THR A 19 -9.33 -22.75 -17.09
N SER A 20 -9.19 -24.09 -17.15
CA SER A 20 -9.94 -25.02 -16.29
C SER A 20 -9.55 -24.87 -14.81
N VAL A 21 -10.51 -24.43 -14.00
CA VAL A 21 -10.35 -24.35 -12.54
C VAL A 21 -10.02 -25.72 -11.94
N ARG A 22 -10.66 -26.79 -12.41
CA ARG A 22 -10.40 -28.15 -11.88
C ARG A 22 -8.96 -28.60 -12.11
N GLU A 23 -8.37 -28.21 -13.25
CA GLU A 23 -6.99 -28.56 -13.55
C GLU A 23 -6.02 -27.75 -12.68
N ASP A 24 -6.28 -26.46 -12.48
CA ASP A 24 -5.51 -25.63 -11.54
C ASP A 24 -5.51 -26.24 -10.14
N GLN A 25 -6.68 -26.66 -9.64
CA GLN A 25 -6.79 -27.31 -8.32
C GLN A 25 -5.96 -28.59 -8.25
N ARG A 26 -5.99 -29.43 -9.29
CA ARG A 26 -5.23 -30.69 -9.35
C ARG A 26 -3.72 -30.44 -9.35
N ILE A 27 -3.25 -29.49 -10.15
CA ILE A 27 -1.83 -29.15 -10.25
C ILE A 27 -1.33 -28.55 -8.94
N LEU A 28 -2.06 -27.60 -8.36
CA LEU A 28 -1.69 -26.99 -7.08
C LEU A 28 -1.67 -28.01 -5.94
N SER A 29 -2.62 -28.95 -5.92
CA SER A 29 -2.64 -30.06 -4.95
C SER A 29 -1.47 -31.03 -5.12
N SER A 30 -0.89 -31.12 -6.32
CA SER A 30 0.31 -31.94 -6.57
C SER A 30 1.62 -31.27 -6.10
N GLY A 31 1.54 -30.01 -5.66
CA GLY A 31 2.66 -29.22 -5.15
C GLY A 31 3.44 -28.49 -6.24
N VAL A 32 3.53 -27.17 -6.11
CA VAL A 32 4.27 -26.27 -6.99
C VAL A 32 5.15 -25.33 -6.15
N HIS A 33 6.29 -24.89 -6.70
CA HIS A 33 7.22 -24.02 -5.99
C HIS A 33 6.95 -22.54 -6.28
N VAL A 34 6.45 -22.23 -7.48
CA VAL A 34 6.13 -20.87 -7.90
C VAL A 34 4.76 -20.86 -8.55
N VAL A 35 3.92 -19.91 -8.15
CA VAL A 35 2.64 -19.64 -8.80
C VAL A 35 2.72 -18.24 -9.40
N VAL A 36 2.44 -18.14 -10.70
CA VAL A 36 2.31 -16.85 -11.40
C VAL A 36 0.87 -16.74 -11.84
N GLY A 37 0.18 -15.64 -11.58
CA GLY A 37 -1.22 -15.60 -11.95
C GLY A 37 -1.89 -14.25 -11.83
N THR A 38 -3.01 -14.12 -12.53
CA THR A 38 -3.87 -12.94 -12.43
C THR A 38 -4.59 -12.93 -11.08
N PRO A 39 -4.81 -11.75 -10.45
CA PRO A 39 -5.31 -11.66 -9.08
C PRO A 39 -6.61 -12.43 -8.85
N GLY A 40 -7.57 -12.32 -9.77
CA GLY A 40 -8.87 -12.98 -9.64
C GLY A 40 -8.78 -14.51 -9.58
N ARG A 41 -7.93 -15.13 -10.40
CA ARG A 41 -7.78 -16.60 -10.41
C ARG A 41 -6.96 -17.09 -9.22
N VAL A 42 -5.89 -16.39 -8.85
CA VAL A 42 -5.09 -16.71 -7.66
C VAL A 42 -5.95 -16.63 -6.39
N PHE A 43 -6.79 -15.60 -6.29
CA PHE A 43 -7.72 -15.42 -5.19
C PHE A 43 -8.79 -16.53 -5.13
N ASP A 44 -9.36 -16.93 -6.27
CA ASP A 44 -10.29 -18.07 -6.33
C ASP A 44 -9.63 -19.37 -5.83
N MET A 45 -8.36 -19.60 -6.17
CA MET A 45 -7.61 -20.79 -5.72
C MET A 45 -7.30 -20.77 -4.22
N LEU A 46 -7.04 -19.59 -3.66
CA LEU A 46 -6.88 -19.38 -2.20
C LEU A 46 -8.20 -19.63 -1.46
N ARG A 47 -9.32 -19.05 -1.92
CA ARG A 47 -10.66 -19.26 -1.31
C ARG A 47 -11.06 -20.72 -1.29
N ARG A 48 -10.72 -21.47 -2.34
CA ARG A 48 -11.00 -22.91 -2.46
C ARG A 48 -10.01 -23.80 -1.71
N GLN A 49 -9.06 -23.22 -0.96
CA GLN A 49 -7.98 -23.91 -0.24
C GLN A 49 -7.11 -24.83 -1.13
N SER A 50 -7.13 -24.58 -2.44
CA SER A 50 -6.37 -25.35 -3.43
C SER A 50 -4.97 -24.76 -3.60
N LEU A 51 -4.82 -23.44 -3.41
CA LEU A 51 -3.55 -22.79 -3.10
C LEU A 51 -3.50 -22.51 -1.60
N ARG A 52 -2.47 -22.98 -0.92
CA ARG A 52 -2.28 -22.79 0.53
C ARG A 52 -1.18 -21.75 0.79
N PRO A 53 -1.44 -20.71 1.60
CA PRO A 53 -0.46 -19.64 1.84
C PRO A 53 0.60 -20.01 2.88
N ASP A 54 0.43 -21.11 3.61
CA ASP A 54 1.24 -21.51 4.78
C ASP A 54 2.76 -21.55 4.52
N TYR A 55 3.18 -21.69 3.26
CA TYR A 55 4.59 -21.80 2.86
C TYR A 55 5.04 -20.71 1.88
N ILE A 56 4.21 -19.70 1.61
CA ILE A 56 4.57 -18.58 0.73
C ILE A 56 5.52 -17.65 1.47
N LYS A 57 6.81 -17.66 1.09
CA LYS A 57 7.85 -16.79 1.68
C LYS A 57 8.04 -15.47 0.94
N MET A 58 7.48 -15.35 -0.26
CA MET A 58 7.70 -14.22 -1.15
C MET A 58 6.47 -14.04 -2.03
N PHE A 59 5.94 -12.82 -2.03
CA PHE A 59 4.81 -12.42 -2.87
C PHE A 59 5.27 -11.24 -3.74
N VAL A 60 5.22 -11.44 -5.05
CA VAL A 60 5.68 -10.45 -6.04
C VAL A 60 4.45 -9.91 -6.76
N LEU A 61 4.24 -8.60 -6.64
CA LEU A 61 3.23 -7.87 -7.37
C LEU A 61 3.89 -7.23 -8.58
N ASP A 62 3.68 -7.81 -9.75
CA ASP A 62 4.03 -7.17 -11.01
C ASP A 62 2.96 -6.14 -11.37
N GLU A 63 3.37 -5.00 -11.93
CA GLU A 63 2.47 -3.86 -12.21
C GLU A 63 1.61 -3.46 -11.00
N ALA A 64 2.25 -3.36 -9.83
CA ALA A 64 1.57 -3.07 -8.56
C ALA A 64 0.71 -1.80 -8.62
N ASP A 65 1.06 -0.82 -9.45
CA ASP A 65 0.27 0.38 -9.74
C ASP A 65 -1.06 0.05 -10.46
N GLU A 66 -1.08 -0.87 -11.43
CA GLU A 66 -2.31 -1.39 -12.04
C GLU A 66 -3.13 -2.25 -11.07
N MET A 67 -2.50 -3.11 -10.27
CA MET A 67 -3.21 -3.94 -9.28
C MET A 67 -3.85 -3.11 -8.16
N LEU A 68 -3.21 -2.02 -7.73
CA LEU A 68 -3.81 -1.03 -6.83
C LEU A 68 -5.00 -0.31 -7.51
N SER A 69 -4.97 -0.13 -8.83
CA SER A 69 -6.03 0.54 -9.58
C SER A 69 -7.29 -0.32 -9.85
N ARG A 70 -7.11 -1.65 -10.03
CA ARG A 70 -8.20 -2.61 -10.31
C ARG A 70 -8.70 -3.32 -9.04
N GLY A 71 -7.81 -3.68 -8.11
CA GLY A 71 -8.13 -4.44 -6.90
C GLY A 71 -8.80 -3.64 -5.78
N PHE A 72 -8.74 -2.31 -5.84
CA PHE A 72 -9.43 -1.43 -4.88
C PHE A 72 -10.86 -1.07 -5.30
N LYS A 73 -11.29 -1.44 -6.52
CA LYS A 73 -12.62 -1.07 -7.04
C LYS A 73 -13.73 -2.06 -6.71
N ASP A 74 -13.44 -3.35 -6.58
CA ASP A 74 -14.49 -4.37 -6.39
C ASP A 74 -14.29 -5.18 -5.10
N GLN A 75 -14.81 -4.63 -3.99
CA GLN A 75 -15.78 -5.28 -3.08
C GLN A 75 -15.75 -4.81 -1.61
N THR A 76 -14.83 -3.94 -1.15
CA THR A 76 -14.91 -3.45 0.25
C THR A 76 -14.23 -2.10 0.58
N LEU A 77 -13.89 -1.27 -0.41
CA LEU A 77 -13.09 -0.03 -0.19
C LEU A 77 -13.80 1.26 -0.62
N ALA A 78 -15.13 1.26 -0.60
CA ALA A 78 -15.88 2.48 -0.74
C ALA A 78 -15.80 3.32 0.55
N ILE A 79 -15.10 4.46 0.48
CA ILE A 79 -15.21 5.65 1.36
C ILE A 79 -14.18 5.76 2.50
N THR A 80 -12.88 5.85 2.20
CA THR A 80 -11.95 6.44 3.16
C THR A 80 -10.88 7.32 2.51
N GLN A 81 -10.65 8.49 3.11
CA GLN A 81 -9.62 9.43 2.68
C GLN A 81 -8.24 8.96 3.15
N SER A 82 -7.21 9.17 2.32
CA SER A 82 -5.84 8.77 2.63
C SER A 82 -4.85 9.93 2.57
N VAL A 83 -3.79 9.82 3.37
CA VAL A 83 -2.66 10.75 3.37
C VAL A 83 -1.39 10.00 3.03
N ILE A 84 -0.63 10.51 2.08
CA ILE A 84 0.67 9.99 1.67
C ILE A 84 1.75 10.97 2.11
N PHE A 85 2.67 10.49 2.95
CA PHE A 85 3.81 11.27 3.43
C PHE A 85 5.07 10.96 2.63
N VAL A 86 5.74 12.02 2.20
CA VAL A 86 7.07 12.00 1.57
C VAL A 86 8.00 13.00 2.26
N ASN A 87 9.31 12.78 2.16
CA ASN A 87 10.28 13.58 2.93
C ASN A 87 10.65 14.90 2.25
N THR A 88 10.42 15.05 0.94
CA THR A 88 10.89 16.22 0.18
C THR A 88 9.81 16.85 -0.69
N ARG A 89 9.86 18.17 -0.84
CA ARG A 89 8.98 18.95 -1.74
C ARG A 89 9.02 18.43 -3.18
N ARG A 90 10.24 18.21 -3.70
CA ARG A 90 10.44 17.67 -5.05
C ARG A 90 9.73 16.33 -5.27
N LYS A 91 9.68 15.48 -4.24
CA LYS A 91 8.98 14.19 -4.31
C LYS A 91 7.47 14.36 -4.20
N VAL A 92 6.96 15.37 -3.47
CA VAL A 92 5.53 15.73 -3.49
C VAL A 92 5.09 16.04 -4.92
N ASP A 93 5.80 16.95 -5.59
CA ASP A 93 5.45 17.37 -6.96
C ASP A 93 5.56 16.19 -7.94
N TRP A 94 6.68 15.46 -7.89
CA TRP A 94 6.90 14.29 -8.73
C TRP A 94 5.82 13.21 -8.55
N LEU A 95 5.46 12.88 -7.31
CA LEU A 95 4.45 11.86 -7.03
C LEU A 95 3.07 12.34 -7.48
N THR A 96 2.77 13.61 -7.26
CA THR A 96 1.52 14.26 -7.69
C THR A 96 1.35 14.17 -9.20
N ASP A 97 2.38 14.55 -9.96
CA ASP A 97 2.37 14.50 -11.42
C ASP A 97 2.26 13.06 -11.92
N LYS A 98 2.99 12.13 -11.29
CA LYS A 98 2.92 10.70 -11.65
C LYS A 98 1.54 10.11 -11.40
N MET A 99 0.87 10.49 -10.32
CA MET A 99 -0.49 10.03 -10.02
C MET A 99 -1.52 10.68 -10.96
N ARG A 100 -1.41 11.99 -11.22
CA ARG A 100 -2.30 12.70 -12.15
C ARG A 100 -2.17 12.23 -13.59
N SER A 101 -0.95 11.90 -14.04
CA SER A 101 -0.71 11.34 -15.38
C SER A 101 -1.38 9.97 -15.60
N ARG A 102 -1.86 9.34 -14.53
CA ARG A 102 -2.61 8.07 -14.53
C ARG A 102 -4.08 8.28 -14.11
N ASP A 103 -4.62 9.48 -14.32
CA ASP A 103 -6.02 9.86 -14.01
C ASP A 103 -6.42 9.71 -12.53
N HIS A 104 -5.47 9.81 -11.59
CA HIS A 104 -5.79 9.86 -10.17
C HIS A 104 -6.04 11.30 -9.70
N THR A 105 -7.21 11.52 -9.08
CA THR A 105 -7.53 12.77 -8.39
C THR A 105 -6.79 12.83 -7.05
N VAL A 106 -5.72 13.61 -7.02
CA VAL A 106 -4.88 13.83 -5.82
C VAL A 106 -4.70 15.32 -5.53
N SER A 107 -4.68 15.62 -4.24
CA SER A 107 -4.33 16.92 -3.67
C SER A 107 -2.92 16.86 -3.11
N ALA A 108 -2.17 17.95 -3.17
CA ALA A 108 -0.79 17.98 -2.71
C ALA A 108 -0.48 19.27 -1.98
N THR A 109 0.25 19.22 -0.86
CA THR A 109 0.59 20.40 -0.06
C THR A 109 2.00 20.32 0.53
N HIS A 110 2.74 21.43 0.54
CA HIS A 110 4.10 21.48 1.10
C HIS A 110 4.50 22.87 1.64
N GLY A 111 5.67 22.94 2.28
CA GLY A 111 6.20 24.10 3.03
C GLY A 111 6.37 25.43 2.27
N ASP A 112 6.48 25.40 0.93
CA ASP A 112 6.65 26.62 0.13
C ASP A 112 5.35 27.24 -0.40
N MET A 113 4.23 26.52 -0.31
CA MET A 113 2.94 27.06 -0.74
C MET A 113 2.48 28.16 0.22
N ASP A 114 1.86 29.20 -0.33
CA ASP A 114 1.24 30.23 0.50
C ASP A 114 0.02 29.66 1.25
N GLN A 115 -0.38 30.34 2.33
CA GLN A 115 -1.43 29.84 3.20
C GLN A 115 -2.79 29.75 2.50
N ASN A 116 -3.11 30.64 1.56
CA ASN A 116 -4.41 30.62 0.87
C ASN A 116 -4.51 29.40 -0.05
N THR A 117 -3.44 29.09 -0.78
CA THR A 117 -3.36 27.88 -1.62
C THR A 117 -3.54 26.63 -0.77
N ARG A 118 -2.85 26.56 0.39
CA ARG A 118 -3.04 25.43 1.33
C ARG A 118 -4.48 25.32 1.80
N ASP A 119 -5.12 26.42 2.18
CA ASP A 119 -6.49 26.41 2.69
C ASP A 119 -7.50 25.90 1.65
N ILE A 120 -7.28 26.21 0.37
CA ILE A 120 -8.08 25.69 -0.76
C ILE A 120 -7.89 24.17 -0.89
N ILE A 121 -6.65 23.69 -0.97
CA ILE A 121 -6.32 22.26 -1.08
C ILE A 121 -6.92 21.48 0.10
N MET A 122 -6.83 22.05 1.31
CA MET A 122 -7.40 21.44 2.50
C MET A 122 -8.93 21.43 2.49
N ARG A 123 -9.58 22.41 1.85
CA ARG A 123 -11.04 22.42 1.66
C ARG A 123 -11.46 21.35 0.66
N GLU A 124 -10.74 21.23 -0.46
CA GLU A 124 -10.99 20.19 -1.48
C GLU A 124 -10.85 18.79 -0.88
N PHE A 125 -9.76 18.56 -0.14
CA PHE A 125 -9.54 17.29 0.53
C PHE A 125 -10.66 17.02 1.55
N ARG A 126 -10.96 17.95 2.48
CA ARG A 126 -12.04 17.76 3.47
C ARG A 126 -13.42 17.55 2.86
N SER A 127 -13.71 18.15 1.71
CA SER A 127 -14.98 17.95 0.99
C SER A 127 -15.09 16.57 0.34
N GLY A 128 -13.99 15.82 0.23
CA GLY A 128 -13.92 14.56 -0.49
C GLY A 128 -13.79 14.72 -2.01
N SER A 129 -13.67 15.96 -2.52
CA SER A 129 -13.39 16.25 -3.93
C SER A 129 -12.07 15.63 -4.38
N SER A 130 -11.10 15.59 -3.47
CA SER A 130 -9.91 14.75 -3.56
C SER A 130 -9.90 13.78 -2.40
N ARG A 131 -9.63 12.51 -2.68
CA ARG A 131 -9.60 11.44 -1.67
C ARG A 131 -8.20 11.13 -1.17
N VAL A 132 -7.17 11.67 -1.83
CA VAL A 132 -5.76 11.41 -1.51
C VAL A 132 -5.02 12.75 -1.35
N LEU A 133 -4.35 12.92 -0.22
CA LEU A 133 -3.50 14.07 0.06
C LEU A 133 -2.03 13.66 0.13
N ILE A 134 -1.17 14.25 -0.69
CA ILE A 134 0.28 14.05 -0.67
C ILE A 134 0.94 15.23 0.06
N THR A 135 1.77 14.98 1.07
CA THR A 135 2.37 16.07 1.87
C THR A 135 3.71 15.71 2.50
N THR A 136 4.42 16.74 2.97
CA THR A 136 5.61 16.64 3.84
C THR A 136 5.26 16.77 5.34
N ASP A 137 6.21 16.41 6.21
CA ASP A 137 6.11 16.48 7.68
C ASP A 137 5.78 17.85 8.27
N LEU A 138 6.28 18.93 7.65
CA LEU A 138 6.18 20.29 8.19
C LEU A 138 4.73 20.74 8.37
N LEU A 139 3.81 20.18 7.57
CA LEU A 139 2.39 20.45 7.65
C LEU A 139 1.63 19.45 8.54
N ALA A 140 2.24 18.31 8.87
CA ALA A 140 1.63 17.25 9.66
C ALA A 140 1.37 17.65 11.12
N ARG A 141 2.05 18.67 11.65
CA ARG A 141 1.86 19.13 13.04
C ARG A 141 0.66 20.07 13.21
N GLY A 142 0.22 20.75 12.16
CA GLY A 142 -0.84 21.78 12.21
C GLY A 142 -2.08 21.51 11.34
N ILE A 143 -2.04 20.48 10.48
CA ILE A 143 -3.22 20.11 9.69
C ILE A 143 -4.29 19.48 10.60
N ASP A 144 -5.43 20.16 10.73
CA ASP A 144 -6.66 19.65 11.34
C ASP A 144 -7.42 18.73 10.37
N VAL A 145 -6.75 17.67 9.90
CA VAL A 145 -7.38 16.56 9.19
C VAL A 145 -7.67 15.49 10.22
N GLN A 146 -8.86 15.54 10.80
CA GLN A 146 -9.22 14.70 11.94
C GLN A 146 -9.75 13.30 11.57
N GLN A 147 -9.78 12.91 10.30
CA GLN A 147 -10.59 11.74 9.88
C GLN A 147 -10.04 10.98 8.67
N VAL A 148 -8.75 10.62 8.65
CA VAL A 148 -8.22 9.74 7.59
C VAL A 148 -8.13 8.31 8.09
N SER A 149 -8.62 7.35 7.30
CA SER A 149 -8.55 5.93 7.71
C SER A 149 -7.21 5.30 7.36
N LEU A 150 -6.50 5.88 6.39
CA LEU A 150 -5.29 5.31 5.83
C LEU A 150 -4.19 6.36 5.77
N VAL A 151 -3.06 6.04 6.38
CA VAL A 151 -1.82 6.81 6.27
C VAL A 151 -0.81 5.93 5.53
N ILE A 152 -0.16 6.49 4.53
CA ILE A 152 0.92 5.82 3.79
C ILE A 152 2.19 6.64 4.01
N ASN A 153 3.19 6.05 4.65
CA ASN A 153 4.54 6.57 4.67
C ASN A 153 5.24 6.05 3.42
N TYR A 154 5.21 6.85 2.35
CA TYR A 154 5.93 6.54 1.11
C TYR A 154 7.44 6.61 1.34
N ASP A 155 7.87 7.59 2.14
CA ASP A 155 9.20 7.62 2.75
C ASP A 155 9.05 7.48 4.26
N LEU A 156 9.92 6.74 4.95
CA LEU A 156 9.95 6.77 6.42
C LEU A 156 10.42 8.15 6.92
N PRO A 157 9.87 8.64 8.05
CA PRO A 157 10.29 9.92 8.62
C PRO A 157 11.73 9.83 9.13
N THR A 158 12.54 10.84 8.80
CA THR A 158 13.97 10.89 9.18
C THR A 158 14.21 11.01 10.69
N GLN A 159 13.18 11.34 11.47
CA GLN A 159 13.22 11.40 12.92
C GLN A 159 12.07 10.56 13.48
N PRO A 160 12.32 9.68 14.47
CA PRO A 160 11.29 8.84 15.07
C PRO A 160 10.08 9.64 15.57
N GLU A 161 10.31 10.80 16.19
CA GLU A 161 9.25 11.67 16.72
C GLU A 161 8.19 12.06 15.68
N ASN A 162 8.58 12.18 14.40
CA ASN A 162 7.66 12.54 13.32
C ASN A 162 6.74 11.38 12.94
N TYR A 163 7.12 10.13 13.21
CA TYR A 163 6.32 8.95 12.88
C TYR A 163 4.95 8.96 13.54
N LEU A 164 4.89 9.22 14.85
CA LEU A 164 3.63 9.31 15.57
C LEU A 164 2.77 10.50 15.08
N HIS A 165 3.40 11.61 14.70
CA HIS A 165 2.69 12.74 14.13
C HIS A 165 2.03 12.42 12.76
N ARG A 166 2.66 11.56 11.96
CA ARG A 166 2.11 11.07 10.68
C ARG A 166 0.96 10.09 10.90
N ILE A 167 1.18 9.04 11.69
CA ILE A 167 0.18 7.96 11.85
C ILE A 167 -0.96 8.32 12.80
N GLY A 168 -0.72 9.24 13.74
CA GLY A 168 -1.71 9.77 14.70
C GLY A 168 -2.82 10.62 14.07
N ARG A 169 -2.88 10.65 12.73
CA ARG A 169 -3.96 11.18 11.90
C ARG A 169 -5.08 10.16 11.68
N SER A 170 -4.81 8.89 11.96
CA SER A 170 -5.77 7.80 11.98
C SER A 170 -6.10 7.41 13.43
N GLY A 171 -7.30 6.88 13.69
CA GLY A 171 -7.63 6.25 14.97
C GLY A 171 -8.03 7.15 16.17
N ARG A 172 -8.39 8.42 15.95
CA ARG A 172 -8.97 9.27 17.02
C ARG A 172 -10.42 8.86 17.33
N PHE A 173 -10.83 8.92 18.61
CA PHE A 173 -12.16 8.54 19.12
C PHE A 173 -12.56 7.06 18.94
N GLY A 174 -11.61 6.13 19.05
CA GLY A 174 -11.92 4.68 19.05
C GLY A 174 -12.23 4.08 17.67
N ARG A 175 -11.95 4.80 16.59
CA ARG A 175 -12.04 4.28 15.21
C ARG A 175 -10.78 3.51 14.83
N LYS A 176 -10.89 2.53 13.93
CA LYS A 176 -9.72 1.83 13.37
C LYS A 176 -9.04 2.71 12.33
N GLY A 177 -7.72 2.68 12.31
CA GLY A 177 -6.88 3.44 11.41
C GLY A 177 -5.69 2.58 11.00
N VAL A 178 -5.32 2.63 9.72
CA VAL A 178 -4.23 1.83 9.17
C VAL A 178 -3.09 2.75 8.76
N ALA A 179 -1.88 2.40 9.15
CA ALA A 179 -0.66 3.02 8.67
C ALA A 179 0.17 1.98 7.91
N ILE A 180 0.53 2.28 6.66
CA ILE A 180 1.38 1.43 5.82
C ILE A 180 2.70 2.15 5.61
N ASN A 181 3.80 1.42 5.76
CA ASN A 181 5.15 1.93 5.53
C ASN A 181 5.74 1.28 4.30
N PHE A 182 6.24 2.09 3.37
CA PHE A 182 7.15 1.61 2.35
C PHE A 182 8.56 1.71 2.89
N VAL A 183 9.26 0.57 2.89
CA VAL A 183 10.57 0.40 3.49
C VAL A 183 11.47 -0.20 2.43
N THR A 184 12.56 0.49 2.14
CA THR A 184 13.65 -0.05 1.34
C THR A 184 14.74 -0.62 2.26
N ARG A 185 15.72 -1.32 1.70
CA ARG A 185 16.87 -1.83 2.48
C ARG A 185 17.62 -0.71 3.22
N ASP A 186 17.69 0.47 2.62
CA ASP A 186 18.37 1.62 3.22
C ASP A 186 17.60 2.19 4.43
N ASP A 187 16.31 1.87 4.55
CA ASP A 187 15.44 2.34 5.61
C ASP A 187 15.38 1.39 6.83
N GLU A 188 16.00 0.21 6.78
CA GLU A 188 15.95 -0.80 7.86
C GLU A 188 16.38 -0.22 9.22
N ARG A 189 17.45 0.58 9.22
CA ARG A 189 17.95 1.25 10.43
C ARG A 189 16.93 2.25 10.97
N MET A 190 16.28 3.01 10.09
CA MET A 190 15.29 4.00 10.47
C MET A 190 14.03 3.35 11.03
N LEU A 191 13.57 2.25 10.41
CA LEU A 191 12.46 1.45 10.92
C LEU A 191 12.79 0.86 12.29
N PHE A 192 14.01 0.34 12.48
CA PHE A 192 14.48 -0.16 13.77
C PHE A 192 14.47 0.94 14.84
N ASP A 193 14.97 2.13 14.52
CA ASP A 193 14.99 3.27 15.44
C ASP A 193 13.56 3.71 15.83
N ILE A 194 12.61 3.72 14.90
CA ILE A 194 11.19 3.99 15.17
C ILE A 194 10.58 2.95 16.11
N GLN A 195 10.76 1.66 15.81
CA GLN A 195 10.25 0.55 16.62
C GLN A 195 10.80 0.60 18.05
N ARG A 196 12.11 0.86 18.18
CA ARG A 196 12.78 0.99 19.47
C ARG A 196 12.30 2.22 20.25
N PHE A 197 12.17 3.37 19.59
CA PHE A 197 11.77 4.62 20.23
C PHE A 197 10.36 4.54 20.83
N TYR A 198 9.42 3.93 20.11
CA TYR A 198 8.03 3.77 20.57
C TYR A 198 7.75 2.45 21.29
N ASN A 199 8.74 1.56 21.39
CA ASN A 199 8.59 0.20 21.93
C ASN A 199 7.43 -0.56 21.26
N VAL A 200 7.44 -0.59 19.93
CA VAL A 200 6.43 -1.27 19.09
C VAL A 200 7.11 -2.20 18.09
N VAL A 201 6.36 -3.21 17.64
CA VAL A 201 6.74 -4.05 16.48
C VAL A 201 5.83 -3.67 15.32
N ILE A 202 6.44 -3.28 14.21
CA ILE A 202 5.75 -3.01 12.94
C ILE A 202 5.83 -4.30 12.13
N GLU A 203 4.70 -5.00 12.05
CA GLU A 203 4.60 -6.26 11.33
C GLU A 203 4.57 -6.03 9.81
N GLU A 204 4.98 -7.06 9.06
CA GLU A 204 4.78 -7.08 7.62
C GLU A 204 3.30 -6.98 7.29
N LEU A 205 2.98 -6.29 6.20
CA LEU A 205 1.60 -6.13 5.76
C LEU A 205 1.01 -7.54 5.48
N PRO A 206 -0.10 -7.93 6.13
CA PRO A 206 -0.72 -9.24 5.91
C PRO A 206 -1.19 -9.36 4.46
N SER A 207 -1.19 -10.59 3.95
CA SER A 207 -1.66 -10.90 2.60
C SER A 207 -3.12 -10.50 2.34
N ASN A 208 -3.92 -10.31 3.39
CA ASN A 208 -5.28 -9.78 3.31
C ASN A 208 -5.37 -8.38 3.97
N VAL A 209 -5.35 -7.34 3.14
CA VAL A 209 -5.44 -5.94 3.60
C VAL A 209 -6.88 -5.57 4.01
N ALA A 210 -7.89 -6.34 3.57
CA ALA A 210 -9.30 -6.06 3.87
C ALA A 210 -9.64 -6.25 5.36
N ASP A 211 -8.85 -7.02 6.10
CA ASP A 211 -9.07 -7.27 7.54
C ASP A 211 -8.51 -6.14 8.43
N LEU A 212 -7.72 -5.22 7.85
CA LEU A 212 -7.07 -4.11 8.57
C LEU A 212 -7.95 -2.86 8.68
N ILE A 213 -8.97 -2.72 7.82
CA ILE A 213 -9.77 -1.49 7.67
C ILE A 213 -11.15 -1.66 8.32
#